data_AF-A0A936UAA4-F1
#
_entry.id   AF-A0A936UAA4-F1
#
_cell.length_a   1.000
_cell.length_b   1.000
_cell.length_c   1.000
_cell.angle_alpha   90.00
_cell.angle_beta   90.00
_cell.angle_gamma   90.00
#
_symmetry.space_group_name_H-M   'P 1'
#
loop_
_entity.id
_entity.type
_entity.pdbx_description
1 polymer ?
#
loop_
_entity_poly.entity_id
_entity_poly.type
_entity_poly.pdbx_seq_one_letter_code
_entity_poly.pdbx_strand_id
1 'polypeptide(L)'
;MPIDKKTPPRPARRQSAPKPAPAPSQISDPAGLADVPPPLAFERTAAAAEDEGFDPATAAVFAAIVAVDIFCVAEANAKSPEQSLDALVYAADLAERALEADGAGDDQFTHLFAPRLPFDILLQDTGRVTAADLFLARFEADLPKEAARAVKALIRAEDTVARATWVGKDVTIEDLSTGRALPGPALWRRGTRPFVCRLVRYGSVHVPVAVERVQGRANVETLLAEVSLASTVARDVLKAGGLRLRSTKKGFGLGARLLAVPEES
;
A
#
# COMPACT_ATOMS: atom_id res chain seq x y z
N MET A 1 8.50 73.98 -0.10
CA MET A 1 8.56 73.06 1.05
C MET A 1 7.17 72.47 1.26
N PRO A 2 7.04 71.14 1.18
CA PRO A 2 6.55 70.39 2.33
C PRO A 2 7.41 69.18 2.68
N ILE A 3 7.22 68.78 3.93
CA ILE A 3 7.98 67.88 4.81
C ILE A 3 7.83 66.41 4.39
N ASP A 4 8.95 65.72 4.14
CA ASP A 4 9.03 64.26 4.10
C ASP A 4 8.76 63.68 5.50
N LYS A 5 7.62 62.99 5.65
CA LYS A 5 7.31 62.23 6.87
C LYS A 5 8.00 60.86 6.80
N LYS A 6 9.14 60.74 7.48
CA LYS A 6 9.76 59.44 7.82
C LYS A 6 8.83 58.66 8.75
N THR A 7 8.31 57.53 8.27
CA THR A 7 7.59 56.56 9.11
C THR A 7 8.62 55.71 9.88
N PRO A 8 8.49 55.54 11.20
CA PRO A 8 9.42 54.74 11.99
C PRO A 8 9.22 53.23 11.77
N PRO A 9 10.29 52.40 11.87
CA PRO A 9 10.18 50.96 11.70
C PRO A 9 9.40 50.33 12.87
N ARG A 10 8.50 49.40 12.53
CA ARG A 10 7.63 48.67 13.44
C ARG A 10 8.47 47.76 14.35
N PRO A 11 8.18 47.67 15.67
CA PRO A 11 8.96 46.83 16.58
C PRO A 11 8.79 45.35 16.24
N ALA A 12 9.90 44.60 16.29
CA ALA A 12 9.94 43.16 16.04
C ALA A 12 9.05 42.41 17.05
N ARG A 13 8.15 41.57 16.53
CA ARG A 13 7.28 40.70 17.31
C ARG A 13 8.16 39.62 17.97
N ARG A 14 8.25 39.63 19.31
CA ARG A 14 8.89 38.57 20.10
C ARG A 14 8.27 37.22 19.70
N GLN A 15 9.07 36.32 19.12
CA GLN A 15 8.68 34.94 18.89
C GLN A 15 8.68 34.22 20.26
N SER A 16 7.49 33.79 20.69
CA SER A 16 7.34 32.88 21.82
C SER A 16 7.71 31.47 21.33
N ALA A 17 8.54 30.76 22.10
CA ALA A 17 8.86 29.36 21.81
C ALA A 17 7.57 28.51 21.79
N PRO A 18 7.43 27.54 20.86
CA PRO A 18 6.26 26.68 20.81
C PRO A 18 6.21 25.78 22.04
N LYS A 19 5.03 25.70 22.65
CA LYS A 19 4.72 24.82 23.78
C LYS A 19 4.88 23.35 23.32
N PRO A 20 5.56 22.48 24.09
CA PRO A 20 5.72 21.08 23.70
C PRO A 20 4.36 20.40 23.63
N ALA A 21 4.16 19.64 22.54
CA ALA A 21 2.98 18.80 22.36
C ALA A 21 2.91 17.76 23.49
N PRO A 22 1.69 17.40 23.95
CA PRO A 22 1.54 16.34 24.94
C PRO A 22 2.12 15.03 24.39
N ALA A 23 2.75 14.25 25.27
CA ALA A 23 3.30 12.94 24.96
C ALA A 23 2.23 12.03 24.31
N PRO A 24 2.63 11.12 23.41
CA PRO A 24 1.69 10.29 22.68
C PRO A 24 0.86 9.47 23.66
N SER A 25 -0.45 9.69 23.61
CA SER A 25 -1.42 8.86 24.30
C SER A 25 -1.32 7.46 23.71
N GLN A 26 -1.27 6.45 24.58
CA GLN A 26 -1.42 5.05 24.18
C GLN A 26 -2.60 4.94 23.23
N ILE A 27 -2.34 4.46 22.01
CA ILE A 27 -3.34 4.20 21.00
C ILE A 27 -4.25 3.12 21.58
N SER A 28 -5.37 3.57 22.14
CA SER A 28 -6.48 2.71 22.50
C SER A 28 -7.26 2.55 21.20
N ASP A 29 -7.26 1.36 20.61
CA ASP A 29 -7.99 1.04 19.37
C ASP A 29 -9.49 1.39 19.57
N PRO A 30 -10.00 2.47 18.96
CA PRO A 30 -11.37 2.92 19.23
C PRO A 30 -12.42 2.06 18.51
N ALA A 31 -12.02 1.13 17.63
CA ALA A 31 -12.92 0.40 16.75
C ALA A 31 -12.93 -1.12 16.95
N GLY A 32 -11.97 -1.71 17.66
CA GLY A 32 -11.94 -3.16 17.95
C GLY A 32 -11.98 -4.01 16.68
N LEU A 33 -11.33 -3.57 15.60
CA LEU A 33 -11.35 -4.26 14.31
C LEU A 33 -10.67 -5.63 14.38
N ALA A 34 -9.74 -5.82 15.31
CA ALA A 34 -9.08 -7.11 15.57
C ALA A 34 -10.06 -8.21 16.05
N ASP A 35 -11.18 -7.83 16.68
CA ASP A 35 -12.21 -8.76 17.17
C ASP A 35 -13.33 -9.02 16.15
N VAL A 36 -13.31 -8.32 15.00
CA VAL A 36 -14.32 -8.47 13.95
C VAL A 36 -13.94 -9.64 13.04
N PRO A 37 -14.83 -10.63 12.82
CA PRO A 37 -14.52 -11.74 11.93
C PRO A 37 -14.31 -11.23 10.50
N PRO A 38 -13.36 -11.79 9.73
CA PRO A 38 -12.98 -11.20 8.45
C PRO A 38 -14.09 -11.02 7.41
N PRO A 39 -15.09 -11.92 7.28
CA PRO A 39 -16.23 -11.66 6.38
C PRO A 39 -17.00 -10.38 6.74
N LEU A 40 -17.21 -10.12 8.03
CA LEU A 40 -17.90 -8.91 8.49
C LEU A 40 -17.03 -7.67 8.32
N ALA A 41 -15.72 -7.79 8.49
CA ALA A 41 -14.79 -6.70 8.24
C ALA A 41 -14.79 -6.27 6.77
N PHE A 42 -14.87 -7.23 5.85
CA PHE A 42 -15.04 -6.95 4.42
C PHE A 42 -16.30 -6.13 4.17
N GLU A 43 -17.46 -6.62 4.60
CA GLU A 43 -18.75 -5.95 4.33
C GLU A 43 -18.79 -4.52 4.87
N ARG A 44 -18.32 -4.32 6.11
CA ARG A 44 -18.26 -3.00 6.75
C ARG A 44 -17.32 -2.05 6.01
N THR A 45 -16.15 -2.53 5.60
CA THR A 45 -15.16 -1.72 4.90
C THR A 45 -15.63 -1.36 3.50
N ALA A 46 -16.27 -2.30 2.79
CA ALA A 46 -16.82 -2.05 1.47
C ALA A 46 -17.93 -0.98 1.53
N ALA A 47 -18.87 -1.12 2.48
CA ALA A 47 -19.93 -0.14 2.69
C ALA A 47 -19.35 1.25 3.05
N ALA A 48 -18.39 1.32 3.98
CA ALA A 48 -17.76 2.58 4.35
C ALA A 48 -17.01 3.24 3.17
N ALA A 49 -16.32 2.46 2.35
CA ALA A 49 -15.63 2.98 1.16
C ALA A 49 -16.64 3.50 0.12
N GLU A 50 -17.76 2.82 -0.09
CA GLU A 50 -18.83 3.33 -0.97
C GLU A 50 -19.44 4.62 -0.44
N ASP A 51 -19.66 4.73 0.88
CA ASP A 51 -20.14 5.96 1.54
C ASP A 51 -19.14 7.13 1.40
N GLU A 52 -17.84 6.85 1.38
CA GLU A 52 -16.78 7.82 1.07
C GLU A 52 -16.69 8.19 -0.43
N GLY A 53 -17.51 7.54 -1.27
CA GLY A 53 -17.58 7.80 -2.69
C GLY A 53 -16.51 7.06 -3.50
N PHE A 54 -16.08 5.88 -3.06
CA PHE A 54 -15.37 4.93 -3.93
C PHE A 54 -16.38 4.13 -4.78
N ASP A 55 -15.99 3.77 -6.00
CA ASP A 55 -16.81 2.86 -6.81
C ASP A 55 -16.74 1.42 -6.24
N PRO A 56 -17.73 0.56 -6.53
CA PRO A 56 -17.82 -0.78 -5.93
C PRO A 56 -16.58 -1.66 -6.16
N ALA A 57 -15.88 -1.50 -7.28
CA ALA A 57 -14.68 -2.28 -7.54
C ALA A 57 -13.51 -1.82 -6.65
N THR A 58 -13.34 -0.51 -6.51
CA THR A 58 -12.33 0.06 -5.60
C THR A 58 -12.65 -0.31 -4.15
N ALA A 59 -13.91 -0.17 -3.73
CA ALA A 59 -14.38 -0.53 -2.40
C ALA A 59 -14.13 -2.02 -2.08
N ALA A 60 -14.49 -2.93 -2.99
CA ALA A 60 -14.27 -4.37 -2.80
C ALA A 60 -12.77 -4.72 -2.69
N VAL A 61 -11.90 -4.09 -3.48
CA VAL A 61 -10.45 -4.36 -3.41
C VAL A 61 -9.87 -3.86 -2.09
N PHE A 62 -10.25 -2.68 -1.62
CA PHE A 62 -9.78 -2.15 -0.33
C PHE A 62 -10.33 -2.95 0.85
N ALA A 63 -11.61 -3.33 0.82
CA ALA A 63 -12.21 -4.20 1.81
C ALA A 63 -11.53 -5.57 1.90
N ALA A 64 -11.10 -6.13 0.76
CA ALA A 64 -10.36 -7.39 0.73
C ALA A 64 -8.96 -7.28 1.35
N ILE A 65 -8.28 -6.14 1.19
CA ILE A 65 -7.01 -5.87 1.88
C ILE A 65 -7.25 -5.89 3.39
N VAL A 66 -8.21 -5.08 3.87
CA VAL A 66 -8.51 -4.96 5.32
C VAL A 66 -8.93 -6.30 5.93
N ALA A 67 -9.77 -7.08 5.25
CA ALA A 67 -10.20 -8.39 5.75
C ALA A 67 -9.03 -9.39 5.89
N VAL A 68 -8.10 -9.38 4.93
CA VAL A 68 -6.89 -10.22 5.01
C VAL A 68 -5.93 -9.72 6.09
N ASP A 69 -5.79 -8.41 6.26
CA ASP A 69 -4.95 -7.83 7.32
C ASP A 69 -5.46 -8.21 8.71
N ILE A 70 -6.77 -8.08 8.96
CA ILE A 70 -7.39 -8.50 10.23
C ILE A 70 -7.18 -10.00 10.47
N PHE A 71 -7.31 -10.83 9.43
CA PHE A 71 -6.97 -12.25 9.54
C PHE A 71 -5.53 -12.46 9.96
N CYS A 72 -4.57 -11.77 9.34
CA CYS A 72 -3.15 -11.91 9.69
C CYS A 72 -2.88 -11.49 11.14
N VAL A 73 -3.48 -10.40 11.61
CA VAL A 73 -3.37 -9.92 13.00
C VAL A 73 -3.99 -10.93 13.98
N ALA A 74 -5.17 -11.46 13.67
CA ALA A 74 -5.83 -12.45 14.53
C ALA A 74 -5.02 -13.75 14.64
N GLU A 75 -4.47 -14.24 13.52
CA GLU A 75 -3.64 -15.45 13.49
C GLU A 75 -2.29 -15.25 14.19
N ALA A 76 -1.66 -14.08 14.05
CA ALA A 76 -0.40 -13.80 14.75
C ALA A 76 -0.57 -13.74 16.28
N ASN A 77 -1.76 -13.34 16.76
CA ASN A 77 -2.07 -13.24 18.19
C ASN A 77 -2.60 -14.55 18.81
N ALA A 78 -3.05 -15.50 17.97
CA ALA A 78 -3.49 -16.81 18.44
C ALA A 78 -2.28 -17.64 18.90
N LYS A 79 -2.24 -18.04 20.18
CA LYS A 79 -1.14 -18.82 20.80
C LYS A 79 -1.08 -20.29 20.34
N SER A 80 -1.39 -20.56 19.07
CA SER A 80 -1.39 -21.91 18.52
C SER A 80 -0.07 -22.18 17.77
N PRO A 81 0.66 -23.25 18.10
CA PRO A 81 1.98 -23.56 17.53
C PRO A 81 1.98 -23.97 16.04
N GLU A 82 0.83 -23.93 15.36
CA GLU A 82 0.68 -24.39 13.96
C GLU A 82 0.54 -23.24 12.92
N GLN A 83 0.62 -21.97 13.32
CA GLN A 83 0.26 -20.86 12.44
C GLN A 83 1.47 -20.17 11.80
N SER A 84 1.67 -20.48 10.51
CA SER A 84 2.85 -20.23 9.68
C SER A 84 3.03 -18.78 9.21
N LEU A 85 2.74 -17.77 10.03
CA LEU A 85 2.86 -16.35 9.64
C LEU A 85 4.20 -15.70 10.02
N ASP A 86 5.15 -16.44 10.61
CA ASP A 86 6.48 -15.92 10.96
C ASP A 86 7.19 -15.24 9.79
N ALA A 87 7.04 -15.79 8.58
CA ALA A 87 7.57 -15.21 7.34
C ALA A 87 6.99 -13.81 7.05
N LEU A 88 5.72 -13.60 7.37
CA LEU A 88 5.03 -12.33 7.17
C LEU A 88 5.48 -11.30 8.21
N VAL A 89 5.59 -11.70 9.48
CA VAL A 89 6.12 -10.86 10.56
C VAL A 89 7.54 -10.42 10.25
N TYR A 90 8.40 -11.36 9.86
CA TYR A 90 9.77 -11.02 9.51
C TYR A 90 9.87 -10.11 8.28
N ALA A 91 9.01 -10.28 7.27
CA ALA A 91 8.93 -9.35 6.14
C ALA A 91 8.44 -7.95 6.56
N ALA A 92 7.52 -7.86 7.53
CA ALA A 92 7.06 -6.59 8.08
C ALA A 92 8.18 -5.88 8.86
N ASP A 93 8.95 -6.60 9.69
CA ASP A 93 10.11 -6.05 10.39
C ASP A 93 11.15 -5.48 9.42
N LEU A 94 11.39 -6.16 8.29
CA LEU A 94 12.30 -5.67 7.25
C LEU A 94 11.79 -4.36 6.62
N ALA A 95 10.48 -4.27 6.38
CA ALA A 95 9.86 -3.05 5.86
C ALA A 95 9.91 -1.90 6.87
N GLU A 96 9.64 -2.17 8.15
CA GLU A 96 9.69 -1.17 9.23
C GLU A 96 11.10 -0.60 9.38
N ARG A 97 12.14 -1.45 9.43
CA ARG A 97 13.53 -1.00 9.47
C ARG A 97 13.92 -0.16 8.25
N ALA A 98 13.41 -0.51 7.07
CA ALA A 98 13.65 0.28 5.86
C ALA A 98 12.99 1.67 5.93
N LEU A 99 11.85 1.79 6.63
CA LEU A 99 11.21 3.09 6.86
C LEU A 99 11.99 3.92 7.89
N GLU A 100 12.41 3.30 9.00
CA GLU A 100 13.22 3.97 10.02
C GLU A 100 14.51 4.55 9.43
N ALA A 101 15.21 3.77 8.58
CA ALA A 101 16.44 4.20 7.92
C ALA A 101 16.25 5.41 6.97
N ASP A 102 15.07 5.54 6.36
CA ASP A 102 14.73 6.61 5.42
C ASP A 102 14.04 7.81 6.11
N GLY A 103 13.88 7.77 7.44
CA GLY A 103 13.09 8.77 8.17
C GLY A 103 11.60 8.79 7.77
N ALA A 104 11.14 7.70 7.18
CA ALA A 104 9.75 7.45 6.82
C ALA A 104 9.00 6.83 8.02
N GLY A 105 7.70 7.07 8.10
CA GLY A 105 6.86 6.69 9.23
C GLY A 105 5.81 5.63 8.90
N ASP A 106 5.02 5.31 9.92
CA ASP A 106 3.93 4.33 9.89
C ASP A 106 2.92 4.54 8.75
N ASP A 107 2.63 5.80 8.39
CA ASP A 107 1.74 6.12 7.26
C ASP A 107 2.25 5.48 5.94
N GLN A 108 3.56 5.51 5.70
CA GLN A 108 4.14 4.91 4.49
C GLN A 108 4.13 3.38 4.57
N PHE A 109 4.35 2.80 5.77
CA PHE A 109 4.17 1.37 5.99
C PHE A 109 2.76 0.94 5.59
N THR A 110 1.76 1.59 6.19
CA THR A 110 0.34 1.28 6.07
C THR A 110 -0.16 1.44 4.63
N HIS A 111 0.35 2.42 3.88
CA HIS A 111 -0.15 2.68 2.53
C HIS A 111 0.61 1.95 1.41
N LEU A 112 1.89 1.61 1.61
CA LEU A 112 2.72 1.03 0.54
C LEU A 112 3.08 -0.43 0.77
N PHE A 113 3.27 -0.86 2.02
CA PHE A 113 3.83 -2.17 2.36
C PHE A 113 2.76 -3.13 2.88
N ALA A 114 2.06 -2.75 3.95
CA ALA A 114 1.04 -3.60 4.58
C ALA A 114 0.03 -4.18 3.56
N PRO A 115 -0.51 -3.41 2.59
CA PRO A 115 -1.46 -3.92 1.60
C PRO A 115 -0.90 -4.97 0.64
N ARG A 116 0.42 -5.21 0.65
CA ARG A 116 1.13 -6.09 -0.27
C ARG A 116 1.60 -7.38 0.38
N LEU A 117 2.12 -7.31 1.62
CA LEU A 117 2.83 -8.43 2.25
C LEU A 117 2.00 -9.72 2.31
N PRO A 118 0.71 -9.71 2.74
CA PRO A 118 -0.10 -10.94 2.83
C PRO A 118 -0.35 -11.65 1.49
N PHE A 119 -0.17 -10.93 0.38
CA PHE A 119 -0.43 -11.41 -0.99
C PHE A 119 0.85 -11.82 -1.73
N ASP A 120 2.01 -11.45 -1.20
CA ASP A 120 3.28 -11.54 -1.90
C ASP A 120 4.25 -12.55 -1.30
N ILE A 121 4.30 -12.63 0.03
CA ILE A 121 5.27 -13.46 0.76
C ILE A 121 4.78 -14.90 0.79
N LEU A 122 5.62 -15.82 0.34
CA LEU A 122 5.39 -17.26 0.47
C LEU A 122 5.71 -17.69 1.91
N LEU A 123 4.78 -18.39 2.54
CA LEU A 123 4.88 -18.80 3.94
C LEU A 123 5.67 -20.10 4.15
N GLN A 124 5.90 -20.86 3.08
CA GLN A 124 6.57 -22.15 3.12
C GLN A 124 7.55 -22.28 1.96
N ASP A 125 8.61 -23.07 2.16
CA ASP A 125 9.62 -23.35 1.13
C ASP A 125 9.05 -24.13 -0.04
N THR A 126 8.06 -24.99 0.24
CA THR A 126 7.37 -25.83 -0.73
C THR A 126 5.94 -25.34 -0.94
N GLY A 127 5.58 -25.04 -2.18
CA GLY A 127 4.25 -24.53 -2.55
C GLY A 127 4.26 -23.05 -2.94
N ARG A 128 3.10 -22.53 -3.32
CA ARG A 128 2.87 -21.11 -3.65
C ARG A 128 1.77 -20.55 -2.76
N VAL A 129 1.94 -20.71 -1.44
CA VAL A 129 0.96 -20.32 -0.42
C VAL A 129 1.40 -19.03 0.25
N THR A 130 0.54 -18.01 0.18
CA THR A 130 0.66 -16.75 0.92
C THR A 130 -0.39 -16.72 2.04
N ALA A 131 -0.34 -15.70 2.92
CA ALA A 131 -1.37 -15.52 3.95
C ALA A 131 -2.77 -15.37 3.34
N ALA A 132 -2.88 -14.67 2.21
CA ALA A 132 -4.13 -14.56 1.45
C ALA A 132 -4.66 -15.90 0.90
N ASP A 133 -3.80 -16.89 0.58
CA ASP A 133 -4.27 -18.23 0.21
C ASP A 133 -4.81 -18.99 1.43
N LEU A 134 -4.15 -18.87 2.60
CA LEU A 134 -4.65 -19.45 3.86
C LEU A 134 -6.00 -18.82 4.25
N PHE A 135 -6.12 -17.51 4.09
CA PHE A 135 -7.38 -16.79 4.28
C PHE A 135 -8.50 -17.37 3.41
N LEU A 136 -8.25 -17.56 2.11
CA LEU A 136 -9.24 -18.16 1.21
C LEU A 136 -9.56 -19.60 1.61
N ALA A 137 -8.56 -20.40 1.96
CA ALA A 137 -8.77 -21.78 2.39
C ALA A 137 -9.71 -21.89 3.60
N ARG A 138 -9.66 -20.89 4.50
CA ARG A 138 -10.48 -20.87 5.72
C ARG A 138 -11.85 -20.22 5.54
N PHE A 139 -11.92 -19.11 4.80
CA PHE A 139 -13.12 -18.26 4.78
C PHE A 139 -13.84 -18.22 3.43
N GLU A 140 -13.31 -18.81 2.35
CA GLU A 140 -13.93 -18.66 1.02
C GLU A 140 -15.41 -19.07 0.97
N ALA A 141 -15.80 -20.10 1.72
CA ALA A 141 -17.20 -20.54 1.78
C ALA A 141 -18.15 -19.54 2.47
N ASP A 142 -17.61 -18.74 3.39
CA ASP A 142 -18.36 -17.79 4.22
C ASP A 142 -18.26 -16.34 3.71
N LEU A 143 -17.40 -16.10 2.72
CA LEU A 143 -17.19 -14.78 2.15
C LEU A 143 -18.25 -14.43 1.10
N PRO A 144 -18.63 -13.14 1.00
CA PRO A 144 -19.31 -12.64 -0.18
C PRO A 144 -18.50 -12.95 -1.45
N LYS A 145 -19.18 -13.23 -2.56
CA LYS A 145 -18.52 -13.67 -3.82
C LYS A 145 -17.52 -12.62 -4.33
N GLU A 146 -17.86 -11.35 -4.15
CA GLU A 146 -17.03 -10.19 -4.46
C GLU A 146 -15.73 -10.16 -3.65
N ALA A 147 -15.76 -10.58 -2.38
CA ALA A 147 -14.60 -10.61 -1.49
C ALA A 147 -13.60 -11.69 -1.93
N ALA A 148 -14.09 -12.92 -2.12
CA ALA A 148 -13.25 -14.02 -2.61
C ALA A 148 -12.62 -13.69 -3.98
N ARG A 149 -13.38 -13.03 -4.86
CA ARG A 149 -12.87 -12.55 -6.16
C ARG A 149 -11.79 -11.47 -6.00
N ALA A 150 -11.98 -10.52 -5.08
CA ALA A 150 -11.04 -9.43 -4.84
C ALA A 150 -9.72 -9.95 -4.27
N VAL A 151 -9.77 -10.87 -3.30
CA VAL A 151 -8.57 -11.52 -2.75
C VAL A 151 -7.81 -12.30 -3.83
N LYS A 152 -8.52 -13.10 -4.64
CA LYS A 152 -7.91 -13.81 -5.78
C LYS A 152 -7.29 -12.85 -6.81
N ALA A 153 -7.88 -11.68 -7.01
CA ALA A 153 -7.33 -10.66 -7.88
C ALA A 153 -6.05 -10.03 -7.30
N LEU A 154 -6.04 -9.71 -6.00
CA LEU A 154 -4.87 -9.15 -5.28
C LEU A 154 -3.68 -10.12 -5.27
N ILE A 155 -3.92 -11.42 -5.06
CA ILE A 155 -2.88 -12.46 -5.14
C ILE A 155 -2.18 -12.44 -6.50
N ARG A 156 -2.93 -12.23 -7.59
CA ARG A 156 -2.44 -12.24 -8.97
C ARG A 156 -1.84 -10.90 -9.42
N ALA A 157 -2.18 -9.81 -8.75
CA ALA A 157 -1.76 -8.48 -9.14
C ALA A 157 -0.24 -8.30 -9.02
N GLU A 158 0.33 -7.57 -9.97
CA GLU A 158 1.76 -7.28 -10.05
C GLU A 158 2.00 -5.79 -9.89
N ASP A 159 3.21 -5.43 -9.44
CA ASP A 159 3.62 -4.03 -9.34
C ASP A 159 4.00 -3.51 -10.73
N THR A 160 3.60 -2.29 -11.05
CA THR A 160 3.86 -1.64 -12.36
C THR A 160 3.90 -0.11 -12.24
N VAL A 161 4.31 0.54 -13.33
CA VAL A 161 4.14 1.97 -13.54
C VAL A 161 2.91 2.18 -14.41
N ALA A 162 1.99 3.01 -13.95
CA ALA A 162 0.76 3.29 -14.67
C ALA A 162 0.56 4.79 -14.89
N ARG A 163 -0.29 5.12 -15.87
CA ARG A 163 -0.80 6.47 -16.09
C ARG A 163 -2.31 6.42 -16.21
N ALA A 164 -2.98 7.35 -15.55
CA ALA A 164 -4.41 7.52 -15.72
C ALA A 164 -4.70 8.63 -16.75
N THR A 165 -5.73 8.40 -17.57
CA THR A 165 -6.27 9.37 -18.52
C THR A 165 -7.80 9.41 -18.37
N TRP A 166 -8.41 10.54 -18.71
CA TRP A 166 -9.85 10.77 -18.55
C TRP A 166 -10.47 11.26 -19.84
N VAL A 167 -11.62 10.67 -20.20
CA VAL A 167 -12.52 11.19 -21.23
C VAL A 167 -13.89 11.40 -20.57
N GLY A 168 -14.21 12.66 -20.25
CA GLY A 168 -15.37 12.97 -19.42
C GLY A 168 -15.23 12.40 -18.01
N LYS A 169 -16.08 11.40 -17.69
CA LYS A 169 -16.06 10.65 -16.42
C LYS A 169 -15.33 9.31 -16.54
N ASP A 170 -15.09 8.82 -17.77
CA ASP A 170 -14.46 7.54 -17.99
C ASP A 170 -12.95 7.65 -17.74
N VAL A 171 -12.43 6.64 -17.04
CA VAL A 171 -11.01 6.55 -16.67
C VAL A 171 -10.39 5.40 -17.44
N THR A 172 -9.22 5.65 -18.03
CA THR A 172 -8.37 4.63 -18.62
C THR A 172 -7.05 4.59 -17.86
N ILE A 173 -6.64 3.40 -17.43
CA ILE A 173 -5.33 3.14 -16.85
C ILE A 173 -4.43 2.53 -17.93
N GLU A 174 -3.43 3.28 -18.36
CA GLU A 174 -2.36 2.78 -19.20
C GLU A 174 -1.33 2.08 -18.30
N ASP A 175 -1.12 0.78 -18.49
CA ASP A 175 0.02 0.06 -17.93
C ASP A 175 1.25 0.33 -18.81
N LEU A 176 2.14 1.19 -18.33
CA LEU A 176 3.26 1.70 -19.10
C LEU A 176 4.33 0.62 -19.37
N SER A 177 4.32 -0.48 -18.61
CA SER A 177 5.21 -1.61 -18.86
C SER A 177 4.81 -2.42 -20.10
N THR A 178 3.52 -2.41 -20.46
CA THR A 178 2.97 -3.16 -21.60
C THR A 178 2.39 -2.28 -22.70
N GLY A 179 2.23 -0.98 -22.45
CA GLY A 179 1.56 -0.03 -23.33
C GLY A 179 0.05 -0.25 -23.44
N ARG A 180 -0.55 -1.08 -22.57
CA ARG A 180 -1.96 -1.44 -22.67
C ARG A 180 -2.83 -0.40 -21.97
N ALA A 181 -3.80 0.14 -22.71
CA ALA A 181 -4.90 0.93 -22.16
C ALA A 181 -5.98 0.01 -21.58
N LEU A 182 -6.29 0.17 -20.30
CA LEU A 182 -7.17 -0.69 -19.54
C LEU A 182 -8.31 0.13 -18.90
N PRO A 183 -9.53 -0.40 -18.78
CA PRO A 183 -10.61 0.31 -18.10
C PRO A 183 -10.25 0.56 -16.63
N GLY A 184 -10.35 1.82 -16.20
CA GLY A 184 -10.07 2.26 -14.83
C GLY A 184 -11.32 2.42 -13.97
N PRO A 185 -11.14 2.69 -12.66
CA PRO A 185 -12.25 2.93 -11.74
C PRO A 185 -12.89 4.30 -11.98
N ALA A 186 -14.23 4.37 -11.91
CA ALA A 186 -15.03 5.55 -12.30
C ALA A 186 -14.75 6.81 -11.45
N LEU A 187 -14.18 6.65 -10.25
CA LEU A 187 -13.95 7.74 -9.28
C LEU A 187 -12.46 8.01 -9.02
N TRP A 188 -11.62 7.61 -9.97
CA TRP A 188 -10.18 7.87 -9.89
C TRP A 188 -9.84 9.37 -9.93
N ARG A 189 -9.03 9.83 -8.97
CA ARG A 189 -8.63 11.24 -8.84
C ARG A 189 -7.78 11.70 -10.04
N ARG A 190 -8.15 12.84 -10.63
CA ARG A 190 -7.43 13.44 -11.77
C ARG A 190 -5.96 13.73 -11.46
N GLY A 191 -5.08 13.30 -12.36
CA GLY A 191 -3.63 13.49 -12.27
C GLY A 191 -2.91 12.94 -13.52
N THR A 192 -2.04 13.74 -14.14
CA THR A 192 -1.44 13.40 -15.44
C THR A 192 -0.08 12.71 -15.35
N ARG A 193 0.51 12.64 -14.16
CA ARG A 193 1.84 12.06 -13.96
C ARG A 193 1.74 10.53 -13.87
N PRO A 194 2.72 9.79 -14.42
CA PRO A 194 2.91 8.39 -14.09
C PRO A 194 3.03 8.19 -12.57
N PHE A 195 2.58 7.04 -12.11
CA PHE A 195 2.66 6.61 -10.72
C PHE A 195 3.01 5.14 -10.65
N VAL A 196 3.68 4.73 -9.57
CA VAL A 196 3.92 3.32 -9.30
C VAL A 196 2.74 2.78 -8.50
N CYS A 197 2.29 1.58 -8.81
CA CYS A 197 1.17 0.95 -8.10
C CYS A 197 1.22 -0.55 -8.25
N ARG A 198 0.33 -1.23 -7.52
CA ARG A 198 -0.11 -2.57 -7.85
C ARG A 198 -1.40 -2.48 -8.66
N LEU A 199 -1.43 -3.10 -9.84
CA LEU A 199 -2.59 -3.02 -10.72
C LEU A 199 -3.47 -4.25 -10.58
N VAL A 200 -4.62 -4.10 -9.91
CA VAL A 200 -5.54 -5.19 -9.59
C VAL A 200 -6.63 -5.29 -10.64
N ARG A 201 -6.69 -6.40 -11.38
CA ARG A 201 -7.79 -6.67 -12.31
C ARG A 201 -9.00 -7.23 -11.56
N TYR A 202 -10.04 -6.42 -11.41
CA TYR A 202 -11.29 -6.80 -10.76
C TYR A 202 -12.47 -6.67 -11.72
N GLY A 203 -13.01 -7.82 -12.16
CA GLY A 203 -14.04 -7.84 -13.22
C GLY A 203 -13.49 -7.27 -14.54
N SER A 204 -14.14 -6.21 -15.04
CA SER A 204 -13.73 -5.49 -16.26
C SER A 204 -12.81 -4.30 -15.99
N VAL A 205 -12.60 -3.91 -14.73
CA VAL A 205 -11.81 -2.72 -14.36
C VAL A 205 -10.46 -3.10 -13.74
N HIS A 206 -9.53 -2.16 -13.78
CA HIS A 206 -8.19 -2.29 -13.24
C HIS A 206 -7.97 -1.21 -12.18
N VAL A 207 -7.97 -1.63 -10.92
CA VAL A 207 -7.90 -0.78 -9.74
C VAL A 207 -6.42 -0.63 -9.32
N PRO A 208 -5.84 0.58 -9.37
CA PRO A 208 -4.52 0.81 -8.81
C PRO A 208 -4.58 0.84 -7.28
N VAL A 209 -3.71 0.08 -6.62
CA VAL A 209 -3.58 0.07 -5.15
C VAL A 209 -2.14 0.34 -4.73
N ALA A 210 -1.94 0.75 -3.47
CA ALA A 210 -0.63 1.12 -2.91
C ALA A 210 0.12 2.11 -3.82
N VAL A 211 -0.58 3.18 -4.21
CA VAL A 211 -0.13 4.12 -5.24
C VAL A 211 0.92 5.04 -4.67
N GLU A 212 2.13 4.93 -5.23
CA GLU A 212 3.24 5.81 -4.92
C GLU A 212 3.32 6.93 -5.97
N ARG A 213 3.28 8.16 -5.47
CA ARG A 213 3.44 9.34 -6.32
C ARG A 213 4.91 9.66 -6.46
N VAL A 214 5.38 9.58 -7.69
CA VAL A 214 6.74 9.93 -8.07
C VAL A 214 6.95 11.44 -7.87
N GLN A 215 7.89 11.80 -7.00
CA GLN A 215 8.33 13.18 -6.85
C GLN A 215 9.27 13.58 -8.00
N GLY A 216 9.16 14.81 -8.50
CA GLY A 216 10.04 15.32 -9.57
C GLY A 216 9.57 15.01 -11.00
N ARG A 217 10.53 15.00 -11.93
CA ARG A 217 10.34 14.78 -13.38
C ARG A 217 11.00 13.47 -13.86
N ALA A 218 10.80 12.37 -13.14
CA ALA A 218 11.26 11.08 -13.65
C ALA A 218 10.54 10.78 -14.97
N ASN A 219 11.29 10.37 -15.99
CA ASN A 219 10.72 9.89 -17.23
C ASN A 219 10.23 8.44 -17.05
N VAL A 220 9.40 7.95 -17.98
CA VAL A 220 8.78 6.62 -17.86
C VAL A 220 9.83 5.49 -17.84
N GLU A 221 10.90 5.62 -18.62
CA GLU A 221 11.97 4.62 -18.69
C GLU A 221 12.69 4.48 -17.35
N THR A 222 13.01 5.61 -16.70
CA THR A 222 13.61 5.63 -15.36
C THR A 222 12.70 4.93 -14.34
N LEU A 223 11.40 5.23 -14.35
CA LEU A 223 10.46 4.61 -13.42
C LEU A 223 10.34 3.10 -13.62
N LEU A 224 10.30 2.63 -14.86
CA LEU A 224 10.25 1.20 -15.16
C LEU A 224 11.54 0.49 -14.71
N ALA A 225 12.69 1.14 -14.90
CA ALA A 225 13.98 0.62 -14.43
C ALA A 225 14.04 0.57 -12.89
N GLU A 226 13.59 1.62 -12.20
CA GLU A 226 13.48 1.65 -10.74
C GLU A 226 12.57 0.54 -10.21
N VAL A 227 11.40 0.34 -10.83
CA VAL A 227 10.47 -0.72 -10.41
C VAL A 227 11.09 -2.11 -10.57
N SER A 228 11.76 -2.35 -11.69
CA SER A 228 12.44 -3.62 -11.97
C SER A 228 13.60 -3.86 -10.99
N LEU A 229 14.40 -2.83 -10.72
CA LEU A 229 15.53 -2.90 -9.80
C LEU A 229 15.04 -3.13 -8.37
N ALA A 230 14.05 -2.38 -7.91
CA ALA A 230 13.46 -2.52 -6.58
C ALA A 230 12.88 -3.92 -6.37
N SER A 231 12.13 -4.44 -7.34
CA SER A 231 11.59 -5.80 -7.25
C SER A 231 12.70 -6.86 -7.14
N THR A 232 13.84 -6.62 -7.81
CA THR A 232 15.02 -7.49 -7.73
C THR A 232 15.68 -7.40 -6.35
N VAL A 233 15.92 -6.19 -5.84
CA VAL A 233 16.51 -5.96 -4.51
C VAL A 233 15.64 -6.55 -3.42
N ALA A 234 14.33 -6.32 -3.45
CA ALA A 234 13.38 -6.89 -2.50
C ALA A 234 13.46 -8.42 -2.48
N ARG A 235 13.47 -9.04 -3.66
CA ARG A 235 13.61 -10.50 -3.78
C ARG A 235 14.91 -10.99 -3.18
N ASP A 236 16.02 -10.31 -3.44
CA ASP A 236 17.34 -10.76 -3.02
C ASP A 236 17.52 -10.60 -1.49
N VAL A 237 17.00 -9.51 -0.91
CA VAL A 237 16.95 -9.31 0.55
C VAL A 237 16.06 -10.35 1.22
N LEU A 238 14.85 -10.57 0.71
CA LEU A 238 13.96 -11.61 1.23
C LEU A 238 14.62 -12.98 1.15
N LYS A 239 15.26 -13.32 0.01
CA LYS A 239 15.96 -14.59 -0.17
C LYS A 239 17.12 -14.77 0.82
N ALA A 240 17.86 -13.70 1.12
CA ALA A 240 18.91 -13.74 2.14
C ALA A 240 18.35 -14.05 3.54
N GLY A 241 17.12 -13.60 3.82
CA GLY A 241 16.35 -13.94 5.01
C GLY A 241 15.57 -15.26 4.94
N GLY A 242 15.77 -16.09 3.91
CA GLY A 242 15.03 -17.35 3.71
C GLY A 242 13.59 -17.18 3.22
N LEU A 243 13.16 -15.96 2.91
CA LEU A 243 11.82 -15.65 2.41
C LEU A 243 11.79 -15.64 0.88
N ARG A 244 10.59 -15.85 0.32
CA ARG A 244 10.38 -15.87 -1.13
C ARG A 244 9.14 -15.08 -1.52
N LEU A 245 9.21 -14.41 -2.65
CA LEU A 245 8.07 -13.75 -3.29
C LEU A 245 7.33 -14.72 -4.21
N ARG A 246 6.00 -14.54 -4.31
CA ARG A 246 5.14 -15.33 -5.21
C ARG A 246 5.52 -15.16 -6.69
N SER A 247 6.06 -14.01 -7.07
CA SER A 247 6.52 -13.69 -8.43
C SER A 247 7.71 -12.72 -8.42
N THR A 248 8.39 -12.57 -9.55
CA THR A 248 9.51 -11.63 -9.72
C THR A 248 9.08 -10.18 -9.97
N LYS A 249 7.78 -9.92 -10.13
CA LYS A 249 7.22 -8.58 -10.35
C LYS A 249 6.46 -8.06 -9.13
N LYS A 250 6.74 -8.67 -7.97
CA LYS A 250 6.21 -8.27 -6.67
C LYS A 250 7.36 -7.73 -5.83
N GLY A 251 7.01 -6.98 -4.78
CA GLY A 251 7.99 -6.50 -3.81
C GLY A 251 8.57 -5.13 -4.14
N PHE A 252 8.00 -4.37 -5.08
CA PHE A 252 8.46 -2.99 -5.33
C PHE A 252 8.47 -2.17 -4.04
N GLY A 253 7.39 -2.21 -3.24
CA GLY A 253 7.32 -1.46 -1.97
C GLY A 253 8.52 -1.75 -1.07
N LEU A 254 8.81 -3.04 -0.84
CA LEU A 254 9.95 -3.50 -0.05
C LEU A 254 11.30 -3.02 -0.59
N GLY A 255 11.50 -3.07 -1.91
CA GLY A 255 12.79 -2.75 -2.52
C GLY A 255 13.01 -1.28 -2.82
N ALA A 256 11.96 -0.50 -3.08
CA ALA A 256 12.06 0.90 -3.47
C ALA A 256 12.74 1.74 -2.39
N ARG A 257 12.46 1.45 -1.13
CA ARG A 257 13.15 2.12 -0.01
C ARG A 257 14.60 1.72 0.13
N LEU A 258 14.94 0.46 -0.12
CA LEU A 258 16.33 0.01 -0.12
C LEU A 258 17.17 0.68 -1.22
N LEU A 259 16.54 1.07 -2.34
CA LEU A 259 17.19 1.86 -3.38
C LEU A 259 17.38 3.34 -3.03
N ALA A 260 16.60 3.87 -2.09
CA ALA A 260 16.64 5.28 -1.72
C ALA A 260 17.69 5.60 -0.64
N VAL A 261 18.24 4.57 0.03
CA VAL A 261 19.33 4.74 0.99
C VAL A 261 20.59 5.21 0.25
N PRO A 262 21.18 6.38 0.59
CA PRO A 262 22.43 6.81 -0.02
C PRO A 262 23.52 5.76 0.24
N GLU A 263 24.34 5.44 -0.77
CA GLU A 263 25.59 4.71 -0.52
C GLU A 263 26.41 5.52 0.51
N GLU A 264 26.80 4.88 1.62
CA GLU A 264 27.70 5.48 2.59
C GLU A 264 28.98 5.93 1.88
N SER A 265 29.19 7.25 1.84
CA SER A 265 30.44 7.89 1.41
C SER A 265 31.43 8.00 2.56
#